data_AF-A0A9P0CMC7-F1
#
_entry.id   AF-A0A9P0CMC7-F1
#
_cell.length_a   1.000
_cell.length_b   1.000
_cell.length_c   1.000
_cell.angle_alpha   90.00
_cell.angle_beta   90.00
_cell.angle_gamma   90.00
#
_symmetry.space_group_name_H-M   'P 1'
#
loop_
_entity.id
_entity.type
_entity.pdbx_description
1 polymer ?
#
loop_
_entity_poly.entity_id
_entity_poly.type
_entity_poly.pdbx_seq_one_letter_code
_entity_poly.pdbx_strand_id
1 'polypeptide(L)'
;MGKITVLLAGDFRQSLPVVPRGTRADEVKACLKPSILWPHISVLSLRLNMRVHLQHDSRAEEFSKLLLNIGDGQISQVEGRIHIPDSLNIVGDLITLIDKIYPNIHQIEVGCTSWLTEGAILAATNDSATTLF
;
A
#
# COMPACT_ATOMS: atom_id res chain seq x y z
N MET A 1 15.28 3.60 -39.21
CA MET A 1 15.33 4.36 -37.93
C MET A 1 14.22 3.83 -37.02
N GLY A 2 14.57 3.00 -36.05
CA GLY A 2 13.59 2.39 -35.14
C GLY A 2 13.14 3.40 -34.08
N LYS A 3 11.84 3.68 -34.02
CA LYS A 3 11.24 4.38 -32.89
C LYS A 3 10.80 3.30 -31.89
N ILE A 4 11.32 3.35 -30.67
CA ILE A 4 10.86 2.49 -29.58
C ILE A 4 9.70 3.21 -28.90
N THR A 5 8.52 2.59 -28.92
CA THR A 5 7.39 3.03 -28.09
C THR A 5 7.58 2.49 -26.68
N VAL A 6 7.57 3.37 -25.69
CA VAL A 6 7.68 3.00 -24.27
C VAL A 6 6.33 3.21 -23.60
N LEU A 7 5.81 2.19 -22.93
CA LEU A 7 4.64 2.28 -22.07
C LEU A 7 5.12 2.20 -20.62
N LEU A 8 4.81 3.24 -19.84
CA LEU A 8 5.04 3.25 -18.40
C LEU A 8 3.71 3.00 -17.70
N ALA A 9 3.69 2.03 -16.80
CA ALA A 9 2.53 1.70 -15.97
C ALA A 9 2.96 1.69 -14.50
N GLY A 10 2.15 2.28 -13.65
CA GLY A 10 2.43 2.40 -12.21
C GLY A 10 1.38 3.25 -11.52
N ASP A 11 1.51 3.36 -10.20
CA ASP A 11 0.64 4.16 -9.35
C ASP A 11 1.49 5.18 -8.58
N PHE A 12 1.25 6.47 -8.85
CA PHE A 12 1.97 7.57 -8.21
C PHE A 12 1.59 7.78 -6.73
N ARG A 13 0.59 7.05 -6.23
CA ARG A 13 0.19 7.02 -4.81
C ARG A 13 0.94 5.94 -4.02
N GLN A 14 1.78 5.14 -4.68
CA GLN A 14 2.68 4.19 -4.01
C GLN A 14 3.86 4.90 -3.34
N SER A 15 4.62 4.16 -2.54
CA SER A 15 5.84 4.65 -1.91
C SER A 15 6.83 5.20 -2.93
N LEU A 16 7.53 6.27 -2.55
CA LEU A 16 8.60 6.85 -3.37
C LEU A 16 9.76 5.85 -3.56
N PRO A 17 10.60 6.03 -4.59
CA PRO A 17 11.82 5.24 -4.75
C PRO A 17 12.70 5.31 -3.51
N VAL A 18 13.17 4.17 -3.03
CA VAL A 18 14.12 4.11 -1.92
C VAL A 18 15.49 4.54 -2.41
N VAL A 19 16.01 5.64 -1.85
CA VAL A 19 17.38 6.11 -2.08
C VAL A 19 18.19 5.86 -0.81
N PRO A 20 19.04 4.80 -0.76
CA PRO A 20 19.79 4.48 0.45
C PRO A 20 20.68 5.64 0.88
N ARG A 21 20.54 6.07 2.15
CA ARG A 21 21.23 7.24 2.72
C ARG A 21 20.91 8.57 2.00
N GLY A 22 19.84 8.60 1.21
CA GLY A 22 19.35 9.79 0.54
C GLY A 22 18.51 10.67 1.45
N THR A 23 18.36 11.92 1.04
CA THR A 23 17.43 12.87 1.63
C THR A 23 16.06 12.77 0.97
N ARG A 24 15.04 13.39 1.56
CA ARG A 24 13.72 13.57 0.93
C ARG A 24 13.82 14.23 -0.46
N ALA A 25 14.78 15.13 -0.66
CA ALA A 25 14.99 15.77 -1.96
C ALA A 25 15.54 14.77 -3.00
N ASP A 26 16.40 13.85 -2.58
CA ASP A 26 16.93 12.79 -3.45
C ASP A 26 15.84 11.81 -3.88
N GLU A 27 14.94 11.44 -2.97
CA GLU A 27 13.76 10.60 -3.29
C GLU A 27 12.88 11.25 -4.36
N VAL A 28 12.55 12.55 -4.19
CA VAL A 28 11.76 13.30 -5.17
C VAL A 28 12.49 13.39 -6.52
N LYS A 29 13.81 13.59 -6.51
CA LYS A 29 14.64 13.65 -7.72
C LYS A 29 14.73 12.30 -8.44
N ALA A 30 14.64 11.20 -7.71
CA ALA A 30 14.59 9.85 -8.28
C ALA A 30 13.23 9.51 -8.92
N CYS A 31 12.18 10.27 -8.66
CA CYS A 31 10.88 10.08 -9.31
C CYS A 31 10.92 10.42 -10.81
N LEU A 32 9.87 10.01 -11.53
CA LEU A 32 9.74 10.28 -12.96
C LEU A 32 9.38 11.74 -13.28
N LYS A 33 8.65 12.43 -12.39
CA LYS A 33 8.13 13.78 -12.67
C LYS A 33 9.22 14.83 -12.95
N PRO A 34 10.39 14.83 -12.28
CA PRO A 34 11.49 15.74 -12.61
C PRO A 34 12.28 15.36 -13.86
N SER A 35 11.96 14.25 -14.53
CA SER A 35 12.68 13.80 -15.72
C SER A 35 12.44 14.74 -16.90
N ILE A 36 13.47 14.93 -17.73
CA ILE A 36 13.38 15.63 -19.02
C ILE A 36 12.35 14.98 -19.98
N LEU A 37 12.01 13.71 -19.74
CA LEU A 37 11.02 12.98 -20.54
C LEU A 37 9.58 13.33 -20.15
N TRP A 38 9.34 13.83 -18.93
CA TRP A 38 7.99 14.07 -18.41
C TRP A 38 7.09 14.92 -19.33
N PRO A 39 7.56 16.03 -19.93
CA PRO A 39 6.75 16.82 -20.86
C PRO A 39 6.34 16.07 -22.14
N HIS A 40 7.01 14.96 -22.46
CA HIS A 40 6.76 14.14 -23.64
C HIS A 40 5.89 12.91 -23.34
N ILE A 41 5.52 12.69 -22.08
CA ILE A 41 4.69 11.55 -21.67
C ILE A 41 3.21 11.95 -21.78
N SER A 42 2.44 11.16 -22.53
CA SER A 42 0.99 11.21 -22.49
C SER A 42 0.48 10.39 -21.29
N VAL A 43 -0.27 11.03 -20.41
CA VAL A 43 -0.81 10.38 -19.20
C VAL A 43 -2.21 9.85 -19.49
N LEU A 44 -2.38 8.54 -19.30
CA LEU A 44 -3.68 7.87 -19.32
C LEU A 44 -3.99 7.34 -17.93
N SER A 45 -5.19 7.60 -17.42
CA SER A 45 -5.57 7.23 -16.05
C SER A 45 -6.66 6.17 -16.05
N LEU A 46 -6.44 5.09 -15.32
CA LEU A 46 -7.48 4.14 -14.94
C LEU A 46 -8.25 4.69 -13.74
N ARG A 47 -9.58 4.80 -13.86
CA ARG A 47 -10.43 5.43 -12.85
C ARG A 47 -11.32 4.45 -12.09
N LEU A 48 -11.48 3.23 -12.61
CA LEU A 48 -12.34 2.22 -12.02
C LEU A 48 -11.51 1.10 -11.39
N ASN A 49 -11.70 0.87 -10.10
CA ASN A 49 -11.13 -0.26 -9.40
C ASN A 49 -11.95 -1.52 -9.70
N MET A 50 -11.55 -2.26 -10.74
CA MET A 50 -12.27 -3.46 -11.19
C MET A 50 -12.38 -4.54 -10.11
N ARG A 51 -11.38 -4.66 -9.21
CA ARG A 51 -11.40 -5.67 -8.12
C ARG A 51 -12.61 -5.45 -7.22
N VAL A 52 -12.84 -4.21 -6.82
CA VAL A 52 -13.94 -3.82 -5.94
C VAL A 52 -15.26 -3.82 -6.71
N HIS A 53 -15.25 -3.29 -7.94
CA HIS A 53 -16.45 -3.21 -8.77
C HIS A 53 -17.10 -4.57 -9.04
N LEU A 54 -16.29 -5.61 -9.27
CA LEU A 54 -16.78 -6.97 -9.56
C LEU A 54 -17.26 -7.74 -8.33
N GLN A 55 -16.78 -7.39 -7.13
CA GLN A 55 -17.12 -8.11 -5.89
C GLN A 55 -18.44 -7.67 -5.28
N HIS A 56 -18.96 -6.49 -5.66
CA HIS A 56 -20.19 -5.91 -5.09
C HIS A 56 -20.19 -5.83 -3.55
N ASP A 57 -19.01 -5.72 -2.94
CA ASP A 57 -18.83 -5.58 -1.49
C ASP A 57 -18.76 -4.09 -1.11
N SER A 58 -19.77 -3.62 -0.39
CA SER A 58 -19.87 -2.23 0.07
C SER A 58 -18.74 -1.83 1.01
N ARG A 59 -18.22 -2.76 1.81
CA ARG A 59 -17.09 -2.49 2.72
C ARG A 59 -15.79 -2.32 1.94
N ALA A 60 -15.56 -3.16 0.93
CA ALA A 60 -14.43 -3.02 0.03
C ALA A 60 -14.49 -1.69 -0.75
N GLU A 61 -15.69 -1.23 -1.11
CA GLU A 61 -15.89 0.06 -1.76
C GLU A 61 -15.57 1.25 -0.85
N GLU A 62 -16.06 1.23 0.39
CA GLU A 62 -15.76 2.25 1.39
C GLU A 62 -14.25 2.31 1.68
N PHE A 63 -13.63 1.15 1.90
CA PHE A 63 -12.20 1.06 2.15
C PHE A 63 -11.37 1.54 0.96
N SER A 64 -11.75 1.18 -0.27
CA SER A 64 -11.06 1.67 -1.47
C SER A 64 -11.17 3.18 -1.63
N LYS A 65 -12.30 3.80 -1.28
CA LYS A 65 -12.45 5.27 -1.29
C LYS A 65 -11.57 5.91 -0.23
N LEU A 66 -11.49 5.33 0.97
CA LEU A 66 -10.59 5.81 2.01
C LEU A 66 -9.13 5.79 1.56
N LEU A 67 -8.65 4.68 0.99
CA LEU A 67 -7.28 4.57 0.48
C LEU A 67 -6.98 5.59 -0.62
N LEU A 68 -7.93 5.86 -1.52
CA LEU A 68 -7.79 6.89 -2.55
C LEU A 68 -7.67 8.28 -1.93
N ASN A 69 -8.51 8.62 -0.94
CA ASN A 69 -8.44 9.91 -0.25
C ASN A 69 -7.11 10.09 0.49
N ILE A 70 -6.56 9.02 1.08
CA ILE A 70 -5.21 9.04 1.67
C ILE A 70 -4.16 9.34 0.61
N GLY A 71 -4.16 8.59 -0.49
CA GLY A 71 -3.18 8.74 -1.58
C GLY A 71 -3.25 10.09 -2.30
N ASP A 72 -4.44 10.70 -2.36
CA ASP A 72 -4.65 12.03 -2.95
C ASP A 72 -4.44 13.18 -1.94
N GLY A 73 -4.06 12.86 -0.70
CA GLY A 73 -3.80 13.86 0.35
C GLY A 73 -5.04 14.64 0.80
N GLN A 74 -6.23 14.04 0.68
CA GLN A 74 -7.51 14.66 1.01
C GLN A 74 -7.96 14.40 2.45
N ILE A 75 -7.20 13.61 3.21
CA ILE A 75 -7.46 13.35 4.64
C ILE A 75 -6.60 14.27 5.49
N SER A 76 -7.24 14.97 6.43
CA SER A 76 -6.56 15.80 7.42
C SER A 76 -5.55 14.97 8.22
N GLN A 77 -4.34 15.49 8.31
CA GLN A 77 -3.27 14.89 9.10
C GLN A 77 -3.00 15.75 10.33
N VAL A 78 -2.82 15.10 11.48
CA VAL A 78 -2.38 15.73 12.72
C VAL A 78 -1.03 15.10 13.08
N GLU A 79 0.03 15.91 13.08
CA GLU A 79 1.40 15.45 13.37
C GLU A 79 1.87 14.26 12.49
N GLY A 80 1.49 14.28 11.20
CA GLY A 80 1.83 13.22 10.25
C GLY A 80 1.04 11.92 10.45
N ARG A 81 -0.02 11.94 11.26
CA ARG A 81 -0.93 10.81 11.47
C ARG A 81 -2.29 11.11 10.88
N ILE A 82 -2.96 10.08 10.38
CA ILE A 82 -4.35 10.14 9.95
C ILE A 82 -5.25 9.54 11.04
N HIS A 83 -6.47 10.05 11.14
CA HIS A 83 -7.51 9.39 11.91
C HIS A 83 -8.03 8.18 11.11
N ILE A 84 -7.95 6.99 11.70
CA ILE A 84 -8.53 5.78 11.11
C ILE A 84 -10.02 5.76 11.44
N PRO A 85 -10.93 5.66 10.46
CA PRO A 85 -12.37 5.59 10.73
C PRO A 85 -12.75 4.38 11.59
N ASP A 86 -13.76 4.54 12.46
CA ASP A 86 -14.29 3.47 13.30
C ASP A 86 -14.94 2.33 12.50
N SER A 87 -15.25 2.56 11.21
CA SER A 87 -15.73 1.52 10.30
C SER A 87 -14.66 0.45 10.00
N LEU A 88 -13.39 0.72 10.31
CA LEU A 88 -12.30 -0.25 10.22
C LEU A 88 -12.11 -1.00 11.55
N ASN A 89 -11.72 -2.27 11.45
CA ASN A 89 -11.48 -3.10 12.62
C ASN A 89 -10.15 -2.70 13.29
N ILE A 90 -10.23 -1.90 14.34
CA ILE A 90 -9.09 -1.56 15.19
C ILE A 90 -9.00 -2.58 16.32
N VAL A 91 -7.78 -3.02 16.62
CA VAL A 91 -7.47 -3.91 17.76
C VAL A 91 -6.53 -3.20 18.72
N GLY A 92 -6.69 -3.50 20.02
CA GLY A 92 -5.98 -2.79 21.09
C GLY A 92 -4.56 -3.30 21.36
N ASP A 93 -4.23 -4.51 20.91
CA ASP A 93 -2.94 -5.15 21.18
C ASP A 93 -2.50 -6.07 20.04
N LEU A 94 -1.19 -6.35 20.01
CA LEU A 94 -0.54 -7.13 18.97
C LEU A 94 -0.96 -8.61 18.98
N ILE A 95 -1.24 -9.18 20.15
CA ILE A 95 -1.62 -10.60 20.28
C ILE A 95 -2.98 -10.81 19.63
N THR A 96 -3.95 -9.93 19.92
CA THR A 96 -5.27 -9.94 19.29
C THR A 96 -5.18 -9.72 17.78
N LEU A 97 -4.26 -8.89 17.30
CA LEU A 97 -4.04 -8.72 15.85
C LEU A 97 -3.56 -10.02 15.21
N ILE A 98 -2.53 -10.63 15.80
CA ILE A 98 -1.91 -11.87 15.32
C ILE A 98 -2.95 -12.99 15.28
N ASP A 99 -3.70 -13.21 16.35
CA ASP A 99 -4.69 -14.28 16.43
C ASP A 99 -5.83 -14.11 15.41
N LYS A 100 -6.22 -12.86 15.12
CA LYS A 100 -7.22 -12.56 14.09
C LYS A 100 -6.75 -12.81 12.66
N ILE A 101 -5.49 -12.51 12.35
CA ILE A 101 -4.94 -12.66 10.99
C ILE A 101 -4.42 -14.08 10.75
N TYR A 102 -3.81 -14.68 11.78
CA TYR A 102 -3.22 -16.01 11.74
C TYR A 102 -3.66 -16.84 12.96
N PRO A 103 -4.91 -17.35 12.94
CA PRO A 103 -5.42 -18.14 14.05
C PRO A 103 -4.59 -19.42 14.25
N ASN A 104 -4.29 -19.76 15.50
CA ASN A 104 -3.52 -20.95 15.88
C ASN A 104 -2.12 -21.04 15.23
N ILE A 105 -1.45 -19.91 14.97
CA ILE A 105 -0.11 -19.90 14.35
C ILE A 105 0.94 -20.72 15.12
N HIS A 106 0.74 -20.96 16.41
CA HIS A 106 1.62 -21.79 17.24
C HIS A 106 1.45 -23.31 17.00
N GLN A 107 0.39 -23.73 16.31
CA GLN A 107 0.03 -25.13 16.05
C GLN A 107 0.23 -25.51 14.58
N ILE A 108 1.12 -24.82 13.85
CA ILE A 108 1.39 -25.11 12.44
C ILE A 108 1.88 -26.55 12.29
N GLU A 109 1.06 -27.39 11.68
CA GLU A 109 1.44 -28.74 11.27
C GLU A 109 2.31 -28.69 10.01
N VAL A 110 3.38 -29.49 9.98
CA VAL A 110 4.28 -29.59 8.84
C VAL A 110 3.51 -30.11 7.63
N GLY A 111 3.31 -29.24 6.63
CA GLY A 111 2.63 -29.57 5.37
C GLY A 111 1.34 -28.78 5.10
N CYS A 112 0.80 -28.04 6.07
CA CYS A 112 -0.43 -27.25 5.90
C CYS A 112 -0.18 -25.74 6.07
N THR A 113 0.59 -25.14 5.15
CA THR A 113 1.00 -23.72 5.21
C THR A 113 0.31 -22.84 4.16
N SER A 114 -0.63 -23.35 3.38
CA SER A 114 -1.28 -22.59 2.30
C SER A 114 -2.02 -21.34 2.82
N TRP A 115 -2.67 -21.46 3.96
CA TRP A 115 -3.43 -20.37 4.61
C TRP A 115 -2.53 -19.21 5.06
N LEU A 116 -1.22 -19.43 5.29
CA LEU A 116 -0.28 -18.35 5.64
C LEU A 116 -0.15 -17.31 4.52
N THR A 117 -0.49 -17.68 3.28
CA THR A 117 -0.44 -16.76 2.13
C THR A 117 -1.68 -15.88 1.98
N GLU A 118 -2.73 -16.14 2.77
CA GLU A 118 -4.01 -15.41 2.69
C GLU A 118 -3.99 -14.12 3.53
N GLY A 119 -3.06 -14.02 4.49
CA GLY A 119 -2.92 -12.89 5.40
C GLY A 119 -1.57 -12.19 5.26
N ALA A 120 -1.50 -10.95 5.75
CA ALA A 120 -0.25 -10.23 5.94
C ALA A 120 -0.39 -9.27 7.12
N ILE A 121 0.65 -9.18 7.95
CA ILE A 121 0.82 -8.13 8.95
C ILE A 121 2.00 -7.29 8.49
N LEU A 122 1.79 -5.99 8.35
CA LEU A 122 2.79 -5.03 7.86
C LEU A 122 3.25 -4.13 8.99
N ALA A 123 4.54 -3.83 9.02
CA ALA A 123 5.15 -2.85 9.92
C ALA A 123 5.98 -1.85 9.12
N ALA A 124 6.12 -0.63 9.65
CA ALA A 124 6.84 0.45 8.95
C ALA A 124 8.36 0.24 8.92
N THR A 125 8.92 -0.53 9.86
CA THR A 125 10.35 -0.80 9.97
C THR A 125 10.61 -2.29 10.13
N ASN A 126 11.82 -2.73 9.75
CA ASN A 126 12.25 -4.11 9.96
C ASN A 126 12.39 -4.45 11.44
N ASP A 127 12.80 -3.50 12.28
CA ASP A 127 12.87 -3.70 13.73
C ASP A 127 11.49 -4.00 14.31
N SER A 128 10.47 -3.22 13.93
CA SER A 128 9.08 -3.49 14.33
C SER A 128 8.56 -4.79 13.72
N ALA A 129 8.90 -5.10 12.46
CA ALA A 129 8.54 -6.38 11.85
C ALA A 129 9.17 -7.57 12.58
N THR A 130 10.39 -7.43 13.10
CA THR A 130 11.09 -8.48 13.86
C THR A 130 10.44 -8.72 15.23
N THR A 131 9.73 -7.74 15.78
CA THR A 131 8.92 -7.95 17.00
C THR A 131 7.61 -8.70 16.73
N LEU A 132 7.25 -8.89 15.45
CA LEU A 132 6.16 -9.77 15.06
C LEU A 132 6.72 -11.20 15.01
N PHE A 133 6.36 -11.99 16.03
CA PHE A 133 6.73 -13.40 16.25
C PHE A 133 8.11 -13.66 16.85
#